data_AF-A0AAV0IG85-F1
#
_entry.id   AF-A0AAV0IG85-F1
#
_cell.length_a   1.000
_cell.length_b   1.000
_cell.length_c   1.000
_cell.angle_alpha   90.00
_cell.angle_beta   90.00
_cell.angle_gamma   90.00
#
_symmetry.space_group_name_H-M   'P 1'
#
loop_
_entity.id
_entity.type
_entity.pdbx_description
1 polymer ?
#
loop_
_entity_poly.entity_id
_entity_poly.type
_entity_poly.pdbx_seq_one_letter_code
_entity_poly.pdbx_strand_id
1 'polypeptide(L)'
;MKADIQEFFGRPLEEKMEYAQLPNGIEGYGQAFVVSEEQKLDWGDMLYINAQPINRRNMRLWPSSPSSIRASLDQYSIELEKVARSLMTSMAKNLGVEPEKLLDLFKEGVQTVRMNYYPPCEQASKVIGIAPHSDGSGLTLLNQVNEVQGLQIKKDGKWVPVDPIPGAFIVNVGDIIEIMSNGVYKSIEHRALVNHKKERLSIAAFHDPNVDAMIGPLPNLLIKDPKKQAPNYKSISHQDFKKLGRKMKLDGKNKGLIQYLKIQTEKEE
;
A
#
# COMPACT_ATOMS: atom_id res chain seq x y z
N MET A 1 -6.81 -2.63 18.43
CA MET A 1 -6.82 -2.45 16.95
C MET A 1 -7.92 -3.23 16.23
N LYS A 2 -7.90 -4.58 16.14
CA LYS A 2 -8.94 -5.32 15.38
C LYS A 2 -10.37 -5.00 15.83
N ALA A 3 -10.61 -5.06 17.15
CA ALA A 3 -11.89 -4.70 17.76
C ALA A 3 -12.29 -3.25 17.44
N ASP A 4 -11.35 -2.29 17.57
CA ASP A 4 -11.63 -0.88 17.28
C ASP A 4 -12.08 -0.64 15.83
N ILE A 5 -11.46 -1.35 14.87
CA ILE A 5 -11.83 -1.26 13.45
C ILE A 5 -13.22 -1.84 13.22
N GLN A 6 -13.51 -3.01 13.80
CA GLN A 6 -14.83 -3.63 13.68
C GLN A 6 -15.92 -2.73 14.25
N GLU A 7 -15.67 -2.13 15.42
CA GLU A 7 -16.62 -1.20 16.03
C GLU A 7 -16.78 0.08 15.19
N PHE A 8 -15.68 0.69 14.72
CA PHE A 8 -15.73 1.88 13.87
C PHE A 8 -16.58 1.65 12.63
N PHE A 9 -16.37 0.55 11.89
CA PHE A 9 -17.14 0.29 10.67
C PHE A 9 -18.59 -0.16 10.94
N GLY A 10 -18.87 -0.71 12.13
CA GLY A 10 -20.21 -1.07 12.60
C GLY A 10 -21.07 0.13 13.03
N ARG A 11 -20.49 1.34 13.12
CA ARG A 11 -21.23 2.56 13.44
C ARG A 11 -22.09 3.07 12.27
N PRO A 12 -23.12 3.90 12.56
CA PRO A 12 -23.91 4.59 11.55
C PRO A 12 -23.06 5.35 10.54
N LEU A 13 -23.58 5.51 9.32
CA LEU A 13 -22.87 6.21 8.26
C LEU A 13 -22.56 7.66 8.66
N GLU A 14 -23.51 8.32 9.32
CA GLU A 14 -23.41 9.71 9.76
C GLU A 14 -22.18 9.93 10.66
N GLU A 15 -21.93 9.02 11.60
CA GLU A 15 -20.76 9.06 12.48
C GLU A 15 -19.45 8.82 11.71
N LYS A 16 -19.45 7.91 10.72
CA LYS A 16 -18.26 7.65 9.89
C LYS A 16 -17.96 8.82 8.95
N MET A 17 -19.00 9.51 8.48
CA MET A 17 -18.89 10.67 7.59
C MET A 17 -18.32 11.91 8.28
N GLU A 18 -18.21 11.96 9.62
CA GLU A 18 -17.44 12.99 10.33
C GLU A 18 -15.97 13.03 9.86
N TYR A 19 -15.45 11.87 9.46
CA TYR A 19 -14.07 11.69 8.98
C TYR A 19 -13.98 11.72 7.45
N ALA A 20 -15.04 12.17 6.75
CA ALA A 20 -15.08 12.17 5.29
C ALA A 20 -13.89 12.91 4.67
N GLN A 21 -13.47 12.40 3.50
CA GLN A 21 -12.44 13.03 2.69
C GLN A 21 -12.77 14.49 2.38
N LEU A 22 -11.75 15.34 2.39
CA LEU A 22 -11.87 16.73 1.94
C LEU A 22 -11.75 16.81 0.41
N PRO A 23 -12.37 17.82 -0.23
CA PRO A 23 -12.12 18.11 -1.65
C PRO A 23 -10.63 18.15 -1.95
N ASN A 24 -10.22 17.48 -3.05
CA ASN A 24 -8.83 17.36 -3.50
C ASN A 24 -7.87 16.61 -2.55
N GLY A 25 -8.37 16.04 -1.45
CA GLY A 25 -7.64 15.16 -0.54
C GLY A 25 -7.90 13.69 -0.83
N ILE A 26 -6.99 12.83 -0.36
CA ILE A 26 -7.17 11.36 -0.39
C ILE A 26 -7.30 10.76 1.01
N GLU A 27 -7.03 11.55 2.05
CA GLU A 27 -7.20 11.14 3.44
C GLU A 27 -8.64 11.34 3.90
N GLY A 28 -9.14 10.42 4.71
CA GLY A 28 -10.48 10.39 5.26
C GLY A 28 -11.26 9.14 4.86
N TYR A 29 -12.50 9.12 5.32
CA TYR A 29 -13.51 8.11 5.00
C TYR A 29 -14.11 8.37 3.61
N GLY A 30 -14.11 7.36 2.76
CA GLY A 30 -14.66 7.45 1.40
C GLY A 30 -13.85 6.68 0.36
N GLN A 31 -14.25 6.75 -0.90
CA GLN A 31 -13.55 6.13 -2.04
C GLN A 31 -12.36 7.00 -2.49
N ALA A 32 -11.27 6.39 -2.95
CA ALA A 32 -10.05 7.16 -3.24
C ALA A 32 -10.16 8.12 -4.45
N PHE A 33 -10.73 7.68 -5.57
CA PHE A 33 -10.80 8.46 -6.82
C PHE A 33 -12.11 8.14 -7.55
N VAL A 34 -13.03 9.09 -7.59
CA VAL A 34 -14.23 9.04 -8.46
C VAL A 34 -14.05 10.11 -9.54
N VAL A 35 -13.85 9.70 -10.79
CA VAL A 35 -13.41 10.58 -11.89
C VAL A 35 -14.40 10.69 -13.05
N SER A 36 -15.34 9.74 -13.19
CA SER A 36 -16.42 9.81 -14.19
C SER A 36 -17.63 8.96 -13.81
N GLU A 37 -18.76 9.16 -14.48
CA GLU A 37 -19.99 8.38 -14.25
C GLU A 37 -19.86 6.92 -14.74
N GLU A 38 -19.03 6.66 -15.74
CA GLU A 38 -18.78 5.33 -16.30
C GLU A 38 -17.73 4.53 -15.51
N GLN A 39 -17.10 5.15 -14.51
CA GLN A 39 -16.09 4.50 -13.72
C GLN A 39 -16.70 3.36 -12.91
N LYS A 40 -16.12 2.16 -13.05
CA LYS A 40 -16.42 1.04 -12.15
C LYS A 40 -15.79 1.31 -10.79
N LEU A 41 -16.63 1.39 -9.76
CA LEU A 41 -16.19 1.58 -8.39
C LEU A 41 -15.87 0.25 -7.71
N ASP A 42 -14.90 0.31 -6.81
CA ASP A 42 -14.59 -0.78 -5.89
C ASP A 42 -15.75 -0.97 -4.90
N TRP A 43 -16.07 -2.23 -4.58
CA TRP A 43 -17.10 -2.60 -3.61
C TRP A 43 -16.50 -2.68 -2.21
N GLY A 44 -16.25 -1.53 -1.60
CA GLY A 44 -15.82 -1.45 -0.22
C GLY A 44 -15.45 -0.05 0.22
N ASP A 45 -15.76 0.29 1.46
CA ASP A 45 -15.42 1.57 2.06
C ASP A 45 -13.98 1.55 2.59
N MET A 46 -13.36 2.73 2.66
CA MET A 46 -12.07 2.87 3.32
C MET A 46 -11.98 4.11 4.20
N LEU A 47 -11.14 4.04 5.22
CA LEU A 47 -10.58 5.17 5.95
C LEU A 47 -9.07 5.17 5.70
N TYR A 48 -8.57 6.24 5.08
CA TYR A 48 -7.15 6.40 4.74
C TYR A 48 -6.55 7.60 5.46
N ILE A 49 -5.42 7.44 6.15
CA ILE A 49 -4.82 8.50 6.97
C ILE A 49 -3.30 8.39 7.02
N ASN A 50 -2.63 9.53 7.18
CA ASN A 50 -1.22 9.57 7.54
C ASN A 50 -1.04 9.15 9.00
N ALA A 51 -0.18 8.17 9.22
CA ALA A 51 0.19 7.63 10.52
C ALA A 51 1.56 8.13 10.98
N GLN A 52 2.54 8.23 10.08
CA GLN A 52 3.86 8.81 10.34
C GLN A 52 4.32 9.69 9.18
N PRO A 53 5.16 10.70 9.45
CA PRO A 53 5.53 11.21 10.77
C PRO A 53 4.38 11.93 11.49
N ILE A 54 4.45 12.05 12.82
CA ILE A 54 3.40 12.63 13.67
C ILE A 54 2.96 14.03 13.21
N ASN A 55 3.91 14.88 12.82
CA ASN A 55 3.65 16.25 12.36
C ASN A 55 2.85 16.34 11.05
N ARG A 56 2.63 15.21 10.35
CA ARG A 56 1.79 15.13 9.13
C ARG A 56 0.41 14.54 9.38
N ARG A 57 0.09 14.19 10.63
CA ARG A 57 -1.23 13.67 10.98
C ARG A 57 -2.27 14.79 10.93
N ASN A 58 -3.35 14.56 10.19
CA ASN A 58 -4.54 15.39 10.29
C ASN A 58 -5.51 14.80 11.32
N MET A 59 -5.47 15.30 12.57
CA MET A 59 -6.27 14.74 13.66
C MET A 59 -7.79 14.88 13.47
N ARG A 60 -8.25 15.75 12.56
CA ARG A 60 -9.66 15.80 12.13
C ARG A 60 -10.10 14.48 11.50
N LEU A 61 -9.19 13.81 10.81
CA LEU A 61 -9.45 12.57 10.07
C LEU A 61 -9.16 11.31 10.89
N TRP A 62 -8.54 11.47 12.07
CA TRP A 62 -8.29 10.36 12.97
C TRP A 62 -9.56 10.06 13.79
N PRO A 63 -10.13 8.85 13.69
CA PRO A 63 -11.38 8.51 14.35
C PRO A 63 -11.24 8.71 15.86
N SER A 64 -12.25 9.29 16.52
CA SER A 64 -12.31 9.39 18.00
C SER A 64 -13.25 8.36 18.62
N SER A 65 -13.94 7.58 17.79
CA SER A 65 -14.93 6.60 18.20
C SER A 65 -14.65 5.26 17.49
N PRO A 66 -14.46 4.14 18.20
CA PRO A 66 -14.41 4.03 19.67
C PRO A 66 -13.34 4.90 20.32
N SER A 67 -13.52 5.24 21.61
CA SER A 67 -12.60 6.11 22.36
C SER A 67 -11.16 5.60 22.39
N SER A 68 -10.97 4.27 22.29
CA SER A 68 -9.66 3.61 22.22
C SER A 68 -8.98 3.69 20.86
N ILE A 69 -9.69 3.98 19.77
CA ILE A 69 -9.15 3.79 18.41
C ILE A 69 -7.91 4.62 18.12
N ARG A 70 -7.81 5.86 18.63
CA ARG A 70 -6.63 6.72 18.43
C ARG A 70 -5.40 6.15 19.10
N ALA A 71 -5.52 5.76 20.37
CA ALA A 71 -4.43 5.18 21.14
C ALA A 71 -3.99 3.83 20.55
N SER A 72 -4.97 2.97 20.19
CA SER A 72 -4.72 1.71 19.50
C SER A 72 -3.98 1.91 18.18
N LEU A 73 -4.41 2.87 17.36
CA LEU A 73 -3.81 3.14 16.06
C LEU A 73 -2.40 3.72 16.18
N ASP A 74 -2.18 4.63 17.14
CA ASP A 74 -0.87 5.20 17.40
C ASP A 74 0.14 4.12 17.82
N GLN A 75 -0.22 3.30 18.80
CA GLN A 75 0.62 2.18 19.24
C GLN A 75 0.84 1.17 18.12
N TYR A 76 -0.19 0.84 17.35
CA TYR A 76 -0.10 -0.06 16.21
C TYR A 76 0.86 0.48 15.14
N SER A 77 0.78 1.77 14.81
CA SER A 77 1.66 2.46 13.86
C SER A 77 3.14 2.34 14.27
N ILE A 78 3.44 2.63 15.54
CA ILE A 78 4.81 2.56 16.10
C ILE A 78 5.36 1.14 16.03
N GLU A 79 4.59 0.13 16.41
CA GLU A 79 5.06 -1.26 16.37
C GLU A 79 5.26 -1.75 14.93
N LEU A 80 4.39 -1.37 13.98
CA LEU A 80 4.56 -1.73 12.58
C LEU A 80 5.81 -1.12 11.95
N GLU A 81 6.19 0.10 12.34
CA GLU A 81 7.43 0.72 11.86
C GLU A 81 8.65 -0.12 12.28
N LYS A 82 8.69 -0.62 13.52
CA LYS A 82 9.77 -1.51 13.99
C LYS A 82 9.85 -2.80 13.16
N VAL A 83 8.70 -3.41 12.87
CA VAL A 83 8.63 -4.62 12.02
C VAL A 83 9.12 -4.31 10.60
N ALA A 84 8.64 -3.23 9.99
CA ALA A 84 9.06 -2.83 8.64
C ALA A 84 10.57 -2.56 8.57
N ARG A 85 11.15 -1.88 9.58
CA ARG A 85 12.60 -1.65 9.67
C ARG A 85 13.40 -2.94 9.78
N SER A 86 12.93 -3.91 10.57
CA SER A 86 13.58 -5.23 10.70
C SER A 86 13.55 -6.00 9.38
N LEU A 87 12.42 -5.98 8.67
CA LEU A 87 12.27 -6.60 7.36
C LEU A 87 13.18 -5.94 6.33
N MET A 88 13.18 -4.61 6.24
CA MET A 88 14.07 -3.87 5.33
C MET A 88 15.55 -4.12 5.62
N THR A 89 15.95 -4.25 6.88
CA THR A 89 17.31 -4.64 7.28
C THR A 89 17.69 -5.99 6.68
N SER A 90 16.80 -6.98 6.79
CA SER A 90 17.00 -8.33 6.25
C SER A 90 17.02 -8.31 4.72
N MET A 91 16.14 -7.53 4.10
CA MET A 91 16.08 -7.36 2.65
C MET A 91 17.37 -6.77 2.08
N ALA A 92 17.93 -5.75 2.73
CA ALA A 92 19.20 -5.14 2.36
C ALA A 92 20.36 -6.15 2.45
N LYS A 93 20.45 -6.90 3.55
CA LYS A 93 21.45 -7.98 3.70
C LYS A 93 21.36 -9.03 2.60
N ASN A 94 20.14 -9.46 2.25
CA ASN A 94 19.90 -10.43 1.17
C ASN A 94 20.28 -9.88 -0.21
N LEU A 95 20.18 -8.55 -0.42
CA LEU A 95 20.67 -7.88 -1.63
C LEU A 95 22.19 -7.69 -1.64
N GLY A 96 22.89 -8.05 -0.56
CA GLY A 96 24.32 -7.83 -0.40
C GLY A 96 24.69 -6.35 -0.26
N VAL A 97 23.75 -5.50 0.16
CA VAL A 97 24.01 -4.07 0.44
C VAL A 97 24.02 -3.83 1.96
N GLU A 98 24.75 -2.81 2.39
CA GLU A 98 24.73 -2.34 3.78
C GLU A 98 23.31 -1.89 4.15
N PRO A 99 22.73 -2.38 5.26
CA PRO A 99 21.37 -2.03 5.69
C PRO A 99 21.08 -0.53 5.72
N GLU A 100 22.05 0.27 6.15
CA GLU A 100 21.99 1.72 6.27
C GLU A 100 21.65 2.37 4.93
N LYS A 101 22.17 1.84 3.81
CA LYS A 101 21.91 2.38 2.46
C LYS A 101 20.44 2.30 2.04
N LEU A 102 19.71 1.31 2.56
CA LEU A 102 18.27 1.22 2.35
C LEU A 102 17.50 1.97 3.45
N LEU A 103 17.86 1.74 4.72
CA LEU A 103 17.13 2.28 5.86
C LEU A 103 17.18 3.81 5.97
N ASP A 104 18.27 4.44 5.55
CA ASP A 104 18.41 5.90 5.56
C ASP A 104 17.39 6.57 4.63
N LEU A 105 17.01 5.93 3.52
CA LEU A 105 15.96 6.42 2.63
C LEU A 105 14.57 6.39 3.27
N PHE A 106 14.36 5.50 4.24
CA PHE A 106 13.11 5.35 5.00
C PHE A 106 13.15 6.06 6.35
N LYS A 107 14.25 6.72 6.70
CA LYS A 107 14.33 7.54 7.92
C LYS A 107 13.39 8.74 7.77
N GLU A 108 12.55 8.96 8.78
CA GLU A 108 11.46 9.96 8.71
C GLU A 108 10.57 9.76 7.47
N GLY A 109 10.45 8.50 7.04
CA GLY A 109 9.58 8.07 5.96
C GLY A 109 8.11 8.31 6.26
N VAL A 110 7.28 8.15 5.24
CA VAL A 110 5.84 8.30 5.38
C VAL A 110 5.23 6.93 5.68
N GLN A 111 4.45 6.84 6.75
CA GLN A 111 3.56 5.71 6.99
C GLN A 111 2.13 6.16 6.78
N THR A 112 1.40 5.48 5.90
CA THR A 112 -0.05 5.68 5.74
C THR A 112 -0.78 4.41 6.12
N VAL A 113 -1.98 4.55 6.65
CA VAL A 113 -2.84 3.43 7.05
C VAL A 113 -4.14 3.50 6.25
N ARG A 114 -4.53 2.37 5.66
CA ARG A 114 -5.82 2.17 5.00
C ARG A 114 -6.59 1.08 5.73
N MET A 115 -7.67 1.46 6.40
CA MET A 115 -8.64 0.52 6.94
C MET A 115 -9.70 0.27 5.87
N ASN A 116 -10.00 -0.98 5.55
CA ASN A 116 -10.93 -1.37 4.49
C ASN A 116 -12.08 -2.19 5.06
N TYR A 117 -13.29 -1.88 4.57
CA TYR A 117 -14.51 -2.61 4.86
C TYR A 117 -15.18 -3.03 3.55
N TYR A 118 -15.31 -4.34 3.33
CA TYR A 118 -15.95 -4.91 2.14
C TYR A 118 -17.30 -5.48 2.56
N PRO A 119 -18.43 -4.78 2.30
CA PRO A 119 -19.75 -5.29 2.66
C PRO A 119 -20.09 -6.56 1.88
N PRO A 120 -20.98 -7.44 2.40
CA PRO A 120 -21.46 -8.57 1.64
C PRO A 120 -22.17 -8.12 0.36
N CYS A 121 -22.09 -8.92 -0.70
CA CYS A 121 -22.74 -8.62 -1.98
C CYS A 121 -23.38 -9.88 -2.57
N GLU A 122 -24.71 -9.89 -2.75
CA GLU A 122 -25.40 -11.00 -3.40
C GLU A 122 -24.87 -11.28 -4.82
N GLN A 123 -24.38 -10.24 -5.48
CA GLN A 123 -23.76 -10.30 -6.80
C GLN A 123 -22.22 -10.25 -6.72
N ALA A 124 -21.61 -10.86 -5.70
CA ALA A 124 -20.15 -10.86 -5.48
C ALA A 124 -19.32 -11.28 -6.71
N SER A 125 -19.87 -12.07 -7.64
CA SER A 125 -19.19 -12.44 -8.89
C SER A 125 -19.14 -11.33 -9.95
N LYS A 126 -19.93 -10.26 -9.79
CA LYS A 126 -20.03 -9.11 -10.72
C LYS A 126 -19.28 -7.89 -10.23
N VAL A 127 -18.84 -7.88 -8.97
CA VAL A 127 -18.14 -6.76 -8.33
C VAL A 127 -16.77 -7.20 -7.83
N ILE A 128 -15.92 -6.25 -7.48
CA ILE A 128 -14.61 -6.49 -6.90
C ILE A 128 -14.41 -5.57 -5.70
N GLY A 129 -13.79 -6.07 -4.64
CA GLY A 129 -13.60 -5.30 -3.42
C GLY A 129 -12.48 -4.27 -3.58
N ILE A 130 -11.36 -4.69 -4.18
CA ILE A 130 -10.33 -3.78 -4.72
C ILE A 130 -9.86 -4.33 -6.05
N ALA A 131 -9.92 -3.50 -7.09
CA ALA A 131 -9.43 -3.83 -8.42
C ALA A 131 -7.95 -4.30 -8.42
N PRO A 132 -7.52 -5.10 -9.44
CA PRO A 132 -6.13 -5.51 -9.57
C PRO A 132 -5.15 -4.34 -9.59
N HIS A 133 -4.13 -4.39 -8.73
CA HIS A 133 -3.08 -3.37 -8.65
C HIS A 133 -1.80 -3.93 -8.03
N SER A 134 -0.69 -3.22 -8.22
CA SER A 134 0.49 -3.33 -7.36
C SER A 134 0.55 -2.13 -6.41
N ASP A 135 1.25 -2.29 -5.29
CA ASP A 135 1.38 -1.21 -4.32
C ASP A 135 2.45 -0.22 -4.77
N GLY A 136 2.07 1.05 -4.91
CA GLY A 136 3.03 2.14 -5.13
C GLY A 136 3.80 2.56 -3.87
N SER A 137 4.00 1.64 -2.92
CA SER A 137 4.70 1.85 -1.66
C SER A 137 6.07 1.19 -1.64
N GLY A 138 6.81 1.32 -0.53
CA GLY A 138 7.98 0.50 -0.26
C GLY A 138 7.60 -0.89 0.23
N LEU A 139 7.00 -0.96 1.41
CA LEU A 139 6.58 -2.21 2.05
C LEU A 139 5.18 -2.05 2.65
N THR A 140 4.31 -3.01 2.39
CA THR A 140 2.95 -3.03 2.94
C THR A 140 2.85 -4.15 3.98
N LEU A 141 2.34 -3.80 5.17
CA LEU A 141 2.01 -4.75 6.24
C LEU A 141 0.48 -4.75 6.41
N LEU A 142 -0.14 -5.85 5.99
CA LEU A 142 -1.59 -6.06 6.03
C LEU A 142 -1.97 -6.99 7.18
N ASN A 143 -2.93 -6.56 7.99
CA ASN A 143 -3.58 -7.40 8.98
C ASN A 143 -5.03 -7.65 8.56
N GLN A 144 -5.40 -8.92 8.46
CA GLN A 144 -6.80 -9.27 8.25
C GLN A 144 -7.54 -9.21 9.59
N VAL A 145 -8.59 -8.40 9.65
CA VAL A 145 -9.28 -8.07 10.90
C VAL A 145 -10.25 -9.18 11.31
N ASN A 146 -10.96 -9.78 10.36
CA ASN A 146 -11.84 -10.94 10.58
C ASN A 146 -11.40 -12.15 9.73
N GLU A 147 -12.11 -13.27 9.84
CA GLU A 147 -11.71 -14.54 9.19
C GLU A 147 -12.15 -14.66 7.72
N VAL A 148 -12.81 -13.63 7.17
CA VAL A 148 -13.37 -13.69 5.82
C VAL A 148 -12.26 -13.55 4.79
N GLN A 149 -12.08 -14.58 3.97
CA GLN A 149 -11.13 -14.60 2.87
C GLN A 149 -11.51 -13.58 1.78
N GLY A 150 -10.52 -13.13 1.02
CA GLY A 150 -10.77 -12.24 -0.12
C GLY A 150 -9.52 -11.75 -0.83
N LEU A 151 -8.36 -11.71 -0.16
CA LEU A 151 -7.12 -11.34 -0.81
C LEU A 151 -6.68 -12.42 -1.81
N GLN A 152 -6.33 -11.98 -3.02
CA GLN A 152 -5.67 -12.80 -4.02
C GLN A 152 -4.44 -12.10 -4.58
N ILE A 153 -3.37 -12.86 -4.81
CA ILE A 153 -2.17 -12.41 -5.50
C ILE A 153 -2.09 -13.05 -6.88
N LYS A 154 -1.40 -12.40 -7.82
CA LYS A 154 -1.17 -12.94 -9.15
C LYS A 154 0.18 -13.64 -9.19
N LYS A 155 0.17 -14.95 -9.41
CA LYS A 155 1.37 -15.79 -9.52
C LYS A 155 1.27 -16.61 -10.80
N ASP A 156 2.30 -16.55 -11.64
CA ASP A 156 2.38 -17.29 -12.91
C ASP A 156 1.13 -17.12 -13.79
N GLY A 157 0.63 -15.87 -13.87
CA GLY A 157 -0.56 -15.50 -14.63
C GLY A 157 -1.90 -15.89 -14.00
N LYS A 158 -1.90 -16.56 -12.84
CA LYS A 158 -3.10 -17.05 -12.15
C LYS A 158 -3.33 -16.30 -10.83
N TRP A 159 -4.60 -16.14 -10.47
CA TRP A 159 -5.00 -15.60 -9.17
C TRP A 159 -4.92 -16.71 -8.12
N VAL A 160 -4.16 -16.47 -7.05
CA VAL A 160 -3.94 -17.40 -5.94
C VAL A 160 -4.49 -16.76 -4.66
N PRO A 161 -5.38 -17.46 -3.91
CA PRO A 161 -5.86 -16.95 -2.63
C PRO A 161 -4.74 -16.87 -1.60
N VAL A 162 -4.80 -15.88 -0.73
CA VAL A 162 -3.93 -15.79 0.45
C VAL A 162 -4.76 -16.15 1.67
N ASP A 163 -4.42 -17.27 2.30
CA ASP A 163 -5.08 -17.72 3.51
C ASP A 163 -4.55 -16.94 4.73
N PRO A 164 -5.42 -16.29 5.51
CA PRO A 164 -5.02 -15.58 6.71
C PRO A 164 -4.52 -16.58 7.77
N ILE A 165 -3.30 -16.39 8.26
CA ILE A 165 -2.77 -17.13 9.40
C ILE A 165 -3.10 -16.35 10.68
N PRO A 166 -3.75 -16.95 11.70
CA PRO A 166 -4.03 -16.28 12.95
C PRO A 166 -2.77 -15.68 13.58
N GLY A 167 -2.84 -14.40 13.95
CA GLY A 167 -1.71 -13.66 14.55
C GLY A 167 -0.62 -13.22 13.57
N ALA A 168 -0.75 -13.49 12.26
CA ALA A 168 0.24 -13.10 11.26
C ALA A 168 -0.14 -11.82 10.51
N PHE A 169 0.89 -11.10 10.05
CA PHE A 169 0.76 -10.09 9.00
C PHE A 169 1.03 -10.72 7.64
N ILE A 170 0.29 -10.27 6.63
CA ILE A 170 0.64 -10.48 5.23
C ILE A 170 1.52 -9.30 4.83
N VAL A 171 2.72 -9.60 4.32
CA VAL A 171 3.68 -8.58 3.92
C VAL A 171 3.92 -8.68 2.42
N ASN A 172 3.87 -7.55 1.71
CA ASN A 172 4.24 -7.49 0.30
C ASN A 172 5.18 -6.33 -0.01
N VAL A 173 6.02 -6.58 -1.01
CA VAL A 173 6.90 -5.59 -1.64
C VAL A 173 6.05 -4.70 -2.54
N GLY A 174 6.29 -3.39 -2.47
CA GLY A 174 5.73 -2.43 -3.41
C GLY A 174 6.75 -1.99 -4.48
N ASP A 175 6.26 -1.19 -5.42
CA ASP A 175 6.98 -0.73 -6.62
C ASP A 175 8.30 -0.03 -6.26
N ILE A 176 8.33 0.72 -5.15
CA ILE A 176 9.52 1.48 -4.73
C ILE A 176 10.68 0.52 -4.41
N ILE A 177 10.43 -0.56 -3.67
CA ILE A 177 11.46 -1.53 -3.34
C ILE A 177 11.84 -2.38 -4.56
N GLU A 178 10.91 -2.67 -5.47
CA GLU A 178 11.29 -3.30 -6.74
C GLU A 178 12.28 -2.41 -7.52
N ILE A 179 12.01 -1.10 -7.61
CA ILE A 179 12.92 -0.14 -8.27
C ILE A 179 14.27 -0.09 -7.54
N MET A 180 14.28 0.06 -6.21
CA MET A 180 15.51 0.15 -5.40
C MET A 180 16.36 -1.12 -5.48
N SER A 181 15.73 -2.29 -5.54
CA SER A 181 16.41 -3.58 -5.71
C SER A 181 16.78 -3.89 -7.16
N ASN A 182 16.63 -2.92 -8.08
CA ASN A 182 16.83 -3.08 -9.52
C ASN A 182 16.07 -4.28 -10.13
N GLY A 183 14.91 -4.63 -9.56
CA GLY A 183 14.07 -5.73 -10.02
C GLY A 183 14.33 -7.08 -9.34
N VAL A 184 15.20 -7.17 -8.33
CA VAL A 184 15.43 -8.43 -7.60
C VAL A 184 14.21 -8.80 -6.77
N TYR A 185 13.66 -7.86 -5.99
CA TYR A 185 12.35 -8.05 -5.37
C TYR A 185 11.24 -7.61 -6.32
N LYS A 186 10.12 -8.34 -6.30
CA LYS A 186 8.99 -8.10 -7.21
C LYS A 186 7.78 -7.55 -6.48
N SER A 187 7.26 -6.46 -7.01
CA SER A 187 5.96 -5.88 -6.66
C SER A 187 4.88 -6.67 -7.38
N ILE A 188 4.12 -7.47 -6.63
CA ILE A 188 3.16 -8.43 -7.19
C ILE A 188 1.77 -7.82 -7.25
N GLU A 189 1.13 -7.99 -8.41
CA GLU A 189 -0.27 -7.61 -8.61
C GLU A 189 -1.17 -8.42 -7.68
N HIS A 190 -2.09 -7.74 -7.00
CA HIS A 190 -3.02 -8.34 -6.07
C HIS A 190 -4.39 -7.65 -6.16
N ARG A 191 -5.41 -8.32 -5.64
CA ARG A 191 -6.80 -7.83 -5.62
C ARG A 191 -7.54 -8.31 -4.36
N ALA A 192 -8.65 -7.66 -4.04
CA ALA A 192 -9.55 -8.13 -2.99
C ALA A 192 -10.91 -8.49 -3.58
N LEU A 193 -11.39 -9.69 -3.26
CA LEU A 193 -12.72 -10.18 -3.59
C LEU A 193 -13.72 -9.85 -2.48
N VAL A 194 -15.00 -9.85 -2.86
CA VAL A 194 -16.14 -9.67 -1.96
C VAL A 194 -16.76 -11.03 -1.67
N ASN A 195 -17.29 -11.20 -0.45
CA ASN A 195 -18.02 -12.39 -0.07
C ASN A 195 -19.54 -12.16 -0.21
N HIS A 196 -20.31 -13.21 -0.51
CA HIS A 196 -21.75 -13.09 -0.67
C HIS A 196 -22.50 -12.79 0.64
N LYS A 197 -22.01 -13.33 1.77
CA LYS A 197 -22.78 -13.41 3.01
C LYS A 197 -22.17 -12.64 4.18
N LYS A 198 -20.86 -12.41 4.16
CA LYS A 198 -20.14 -11.81 5.28
C LYS A 198 -19.31 -10.62 4.80
N GLU A 199 -19.22 -9.61 5.64
CA GLU A 199 -18.30 -8.51 5.45
C GLU A 199 -16.85 -8.96 5.68
N ARG A 200 -15.91 -8.34 4.97
CA ARG A 200 -14.48 -8.53 5.22
C ARG A 200 -13.88 -7.22 5.72
N LEU A 201 -13.02 -7.29 6.73
CA LEU A 201 -12.26 -6.14 7.21
C LEU A 201 -10.75 -6.39 7.14
N SER A 202 -10.01 -5.33 6.83
CA SER A 202 -8.54 -5.37 6.84
C SER A 202 -7.95 -4.00 7.15
N ILE A 203 -6.72 -3.98 7.66
CA ILE A 203 -5.94 -2.76 7.86
C ILE A 203 -4.56 -2.95 7.22
N ALA A 204 -4.22 -2.09 6.27
CA ALA A 204 -2.93 -2.07 5.59
C ALA A 204 -2.14 -0.84 6.04
N ALA A 205 -0.88 -1.04 6.43
CA ALA A 205 0.07 0.05 6.65
C ALA A 205 1.12 0.05 5.54
N PHE A 206 1.22 1.16 4.83
CA PHE A 206 2.18 1.37 3.75
C PHE A 206 3.36 2.16 4.29
N HIS A 207 4.56 1.62 4.11
CA HIS A 207 5.81 2.25 4.52
C HIS A 207 6.51 2.77 3.27
N ASP A 208 6.63 4.08 3.19
CA ASP A 208 7.25 4.80 2.09
C ASP A 208 8.55 5.48 2.55
N PRO A 209 9.50 5.72 1.62
CA PRO A 209 10.67 6.55 1.89
C PRO A 209 10.30 7.96 2.38
N ASN A 210 11.30 8.71 2.83
CA ASN A 210 11.18 10.15 3.02
C ASN A 210 10.69 10.82 1.72
N VAL A 211 9.94 11.91 1.81
CA VAL A 211 9.40 12.61 0.63
C VAL A 211 10.47 13.17 -0.29
N ASP A 212 11.65 13.48 0.26
CA ASP A 212 12.78 14.02 -0.48
C ASP A 212 13.75 12.91 -0.93
N ALA A 213 13.46 11.65 -0.60
CA ALA A 213 14.28 10.52 -1.01
C ALA A 213 14.26 10.33 -2.53
N MET A 214 15.41 10.02 -3.11
CA MET A 214 15.52 9.58 -4.50
C MET A 214 15.23 8.09 -4.61
N ILE A 215 14.18 7.76 -5.36
CA ILE A 215 13.80 6.39 -5.69
C ILE A 215 14.51 6.00 -6.98
N GLY A 216 15.39 5.02 -6.91
CA GLY A 216 16.13 4.47 -8.04
C GLY A 216 16.93 3.23 -7.60
N PRO A 217 17.51 2.46 -8.54
CA PRO A 217 18.35 1.32 -8.20
C PRO A 217 19.46 1.71 -7.21
N LEU A 218 19.62 0.94 -6.14
CA LEU A 218 20.63 1.21 -5.11
C LEU A 218 22.03 1.17 -5.76
N PRO A 219 22.85 2.24 -5.66
CA PRO A 219 24.14 2.32 -6.35
C PRO A 219 25.07 1.13 -6.03
N ASN A 220 25.11 0.71 -4.77
CA ASN A 220 25.96 -0.39 -4.30
C ASN A 220 25.56 -1.75 -4.87
N LEU A 221 24.31 -1.90 -5.34
CA LEU A 221 23.85 -3.12 -6.02
C LEU A 221 24.45 -3.22 -7.43
N LEU A 222 24.59 -2.10 -8.13
CA LEU A 222 25.07 -2.03 -9.52
C LEU A 222 26.59 -2.26 -9.62
N ILE A 223 27.34 -1.97 -8.55
CA ILE A 223 28.80 -2.08 -8.52
C ILE A 223 29.27 -3.54 -8.37
N LYS A 224 28.46 -4.42 -7.76
CA LYS A 224 28.91 -5.76 -7.32
C LYS A 224 28.80 -6.87 -8.37
N ASP A 225 28.14 -6.65 -9.51
CA ASP A 225 27.92 -7.69 -10.53
C ASP A 225 28.20 -7.14 -11.95
N PRO A 226 29.31 -7.57 -12.60
CA PRO A 226 29.69 -7.11 -13.94
C PRO A 226 28.64 -7.37 -15.03
N LYS A 227 27.70 -8.29 -14.83
CA LYS A 227 26.62 -8.61 -15.77
C LYS A 227 25.30 -7.87 -15.48
N LYS A 228 25.21 -7.13 -14.37
CA LYS A 228 24.03 -6.34 -13.95
C LYS A 228 24.33 -4.84 -13.79
N GLN A 229 25.35 -4.35 -14.49
CA GLN A 229 25.82 -2.97 -14.36
C GLN A 229 24.80 -1.91 -14.83
N ALA A 230 23.82 -2.29 -15.66
CA ALA A 230 22.83 -1.35 -16.16
C ALA A 230 21.64 -1.20 -15.18
N PRO A 231 21.24 0.03 -14.84
CA PRO A 231 19.97 0.26 -14.16
C PRO A 231 18.81 -0.18 -15.07
N ASN A 232 17.88 -0.97 -14.53
CA ASN A 232 16.64 -1.33 -15.20
C ASN A 232 15.56 -0.24 -15.05
N TYR A 233 15.77 0.70 -14.13
CA TYR A 233 14.80 1.72 -13.75
C TYR A 233 15.45 3.11 -13.68
N LYS A 234 14.69 4.12 -14.10
CA LYS A 234 15.03 5.54 -13.94
C LYS A 234 14.90 5.95 -12.46
N SER A 235 15.68 6.93 -12.06
CA SER A 235 15.56 7.56 -10.74
C SER A 235 14.55 8.70 -10.76
N ILE A 236 13.79 8.86 -9.67
CA ILE A 236 12.78 9.92 -9.49
C ILE A 236 12.66 10.27 -8.00
N SER A 237 12.35 11.52 -7.67
CA SER A 237 12.06 11.88 -6.27
C SER A 237 10.79 11.16 -5.78
N HIS A 238 10.71 10.85 -4.49
CA HIS A 238 9.51 10.23 -3.93
C HIS A 238 8.26 11.13 -4.10
N GLN A 239 8.41 12.44 -3.95
CA GLN A 239 7.33 13.39 -4.21
C GLN A 239 6.80 13.28 -5.65
N ASP A 240 7.67 13.27 -6.65
CA ASP A 240 7.27 13.20 -8.06
C ASP A 240 6.75 11.81 -8.44
N PHE A 241 7.29 10.75 -7.83
CA PHE A 241 6.74 9.40 -7.95
C PHE A 241 5.26 9.36 -7.53
N LYS A 242 4.92 9.91 -6.36
CA LYS A 242 3.53 9.96 -5.88
C LYS A 242 2.65 10.88 -6.75
N LYS A 243 3.14 12.04 -7.19
CA LYS A 243 2.41 12.94 -8.11
C LYS A 243 2.12 12.26 -9.45
N LEU A 244 3.12 11.61 -10.05
CA LEU A 244 2.99 10.92 -11.32
C LEU A 244 2.02 9.74 -11.20
N GLY A 245 2.13 8.94 -10.13
CA GLY A 245 1.20 7.84 -9.87
C GLY A 245 -0.26 8.31 -9.74
N ARG A 246 -0.50 9.41 -9.01
CA ARG A 246 -1.84 10.02 -8.92
C ARG A 246 -2.33 10.48 -10.28
N LYS A 247 -1.52 11.22 -11.03
CA LYS A 247 -1.87 11.69 -12.38
C LYS A 247 -2.22 10.54 -13.31
N MET A 248 -1.42 9.47 -13.33
CA MET A 248 -1.68 8.31 -14.20
C MET A 248 -2.99 7.58 -13.84
N LYS A 249 -3.32 7.48 -12.55
CA LYS A 249 -4.61 6.94 -12.11
C LYS A 249 -5.79 7.80 -12.56
N LEU A 250 -5.68 9.12 -12.42
CA LEU A 250 -6.72 10.07 -12.87
C LEU A 250 -6.88 10.05 -14.40
N ASP A 251 -5.79 9.91 -15.15
CA ASP A 251 -5.79 9.83 -16.62
C ASP A 251 -6.30 8.47 -17.15
N GLY A 252 -6.67 7.50 -16.29
CA GLY A 252 -7.10 6.16 -16.70
C GLY A 252 -6.02 5.34 -17.42
N LYS A 253 -4.73 5.65 -17.21
CA LYS A 253 -3.63 4.97 -17.89
C LYS A 253 -3.35 3.61 -17.24
N ASN A 254 -3.61 2.54 -17.99
CA ASN A 254 -3.44 1.16 -17.52
C ASN A 254 -1.99 0.66 -17.45
N LYS A 255 -1.02 1.37 -18.04
CA LYS A 255 0.41 1.03 -17.85
C LYS A 255 0.82 1.49 -16.45
N GLY A 256 1.09 0.54 -15.55
CA GLY A 256 1.52 0.85 -14.19
C GLY A 256 2.74 1.76 -14.13
N LEU A 257 2.82 2.62 -13.10
CA LEU A 257 3.89 3.61 -12.89
C LEU A 257 5.29 2.99 -13.00
N ILE A 258 5.47 1.80 -12.43
CA ILE A 258 6.73 1.05 -12.51
C ILE A 258 7.17 0.76 -13.95
N GLN A 259 6.23 0.50 -14.87
CA GLN A 259 6.54 0.25 -16.29
C GLN A 259 6.98 1.52 -17.02
N TYR A 260 6.49 2.69 -16.60
CA TYR A 260 6.93 3.98 -17.13
C TYR A 260 8.37 4.32 -16.70
N LEU A 261 8.77 3.86 -15.52
CA LEU A 261 10.11 4.07 -14.98
C LEU A 261 11.13 3.04 -15.48
N LYS A 262 10.71 1.94 -16.10
CA LYS A 262 11.65 0.99 -16.72
C LYS A 262 12.43 1.67 -17.85
N ILE A 263 13.73 1.43 -17.87
CA ILE A 263 14.60 1.81 -18.97
C ILE A 263 14.37 0.78 -20.09
N GLN A 264 13.96 1.26 -21.26
CA GLN A 264 13.90 0.41 -22.45
C GLN A 264 15.33 0.24 -22.94
N THR A 265 15.88 -0.96 -22.81
CA THR A 265 17.06 -1.33 -23.59
C THR A 265 16.55 -1.54 -25.02
N GLU A 266 17.06 -0.75 -25.97
CA GLU A 266 16.97 -1.10 -27.38
C GLU A 266 17.40 -2.56 -27.51
N LYS A 267 16.48 -3.42 -27.93
CA LYS A 267 16.92 -4.73 -28.41
C LYS A 267 17.69 -4.43 -29.68
N GLU A 268 18.98 -4.75 -29.66
CA GLU A 268 19.76 -4.99 -30.87
C GLU A 268 18.92 -5.85 -31.83
N GLU A 269 18.91 -5.41 -33.09
CA GLU A 269 18.15 -5.94 -34.22
C GLU A 269 18.20 -7.46 -34.37
#